data_AF-A0A535YXM5-F1
#
_entry.id   AF-A0A535YXM5-F1
#
_cell.length_a   1.000
_cell.length_b   1.000
_cell.length_c   1.000
_cell.angle_alpha   90.00
_cell.angle_beta   90.00
_cell.angle_gamma   90.00
#
_symmetry.space_group_name_H-M   'P 1'
#
loop_
_entity.id
_entity.type
_entity.pdbx_description
1 polymer ?
#
loop_
_entity_poly.entity_id
_entity_poly.type
_entity_poly.pdbx_seq_one_letter_code
_entity_poly.pdbx_strand_id
1 'polypeptide(L)'
;MHPTERSRFNDFLVPTDRLAERFGIGPTEAVPPQVEPRPMWRSDLGSLGEIEIARRLAESGDLNLFRPFPDLETSELAVLHLATRRVLGIQIKTIGVDLAHPVGTVTIHASSFRPSPLTYLAALAWLREEKRFHDECLLIPTEELRGLCRPHESGNHMSFDWHPLSRRFTCVR
;
A
#
# COMPACT_ATOMS: atom_id res chain seq x y z
N MET A 1 -12.74 -23.08 -26.04
CA MET A 1 -13.45 -24.13 -25.27
C MET A 1 -14.14 -23.41 -24.12
N HIS A 2 -15.47 -23.22 -24.16
CA HIS A 2 -16.23 -22.55 -23.10
C HIS A 2 -16.59 -23.57 -22.01
N PRO A 3 -15.99 -23.53 -20.81
CA PRO A 3 -16.23 -24.54 -19.77
C PRO A 3 -17.58 -24.37 -19.04
N THR A 4 -18.43 -23.43 -19.47
CA THR A 4 -19.32 -22.71 -18.56
C THR A 4 -20.72 -23.30 -18.39
N GLU A 5 -21.25 -24.07 -19.34
CA GLU A 5 -22.70 -24.41 -19.28
C GLU A 5 -23.07 -25.59 -18.36
N ARG A 6 -22.09 -26.29 -17.76
CA ARG A 6 -22.37 -27.50 -16.94
C ARG A 6 -21.80 -27.47 -15.52
N SER A 7 -21.22 -26.36 -15.08
CA SER A 7 -20.68 -26.28 -13.72
C SER A 7 -21.78 -25.91 -12.72
N ARG A 8 -21.88 -26.67 -11.61
CA ARG A 8 -22.71 -26.28 -10.44
C ARG A 8 -22.32 -24.93 -9.84
N PHE A 9 -21.16 -24.40 -10.22
CA PHE A 9 -20.65 -23.12 -9.74
C PHE A 9 -21.08 -21.93 -10.62
N ASN A 10 -21.76 -22.15 -11.74
CA ASN A 10 -22.08 -21.09 -12.71
C ASN A 10 -22.78 -19.89 -12.05
N ASP A 11 -23.80 -20.13 -11.22
CA ASP A 11 -24.57 -19.10 -10.50
C ASP A 11 -23.74 -18.32 -9.44
N PHE A 12 -22.55 -18.84 -9.11
CA PHE A 12 -21.63 -18.26 -8.14
C PHE A 12 -20.42 -17.59 -8.80
N LEU A 13 -20.23 -17.73 -10.11
CA LEU A 13 -19.15 -17.06 -10.83
C LEU A 13 -19.47 -15.57 -10.99
N VAL A 14 -18.57 -14.71 -10.51
CA VAL A 14 -18.66 -13.26 -10.63
C VAL A 14 -17.36 -12.77 -11.28
N PRO A 15 -17.42 -11.97 -12.37
CA PRO A 15 -16.25 -11.28 -12.89
C PRO A 15 -15.58 -10.46 -11.78
N THR A 16 -14.28 -10.62 -11.58
CA THR A 16 -13.57 -10.02 -10.42
C THR A 16 -13.71 -8.49 -10.35
N ASP A 17 -13.81 -7.83 -11.50
CA ASP A 17 -14.05 -6.39 -11.64
C ASP A 17 -15.46 -5.95 -11.18
N ARG A 18 -16.40 -6.90 -11.04
CA ARG A 18 -17.76 -6.69 -10.55
C ARG A 18 -17.99 -7.23 -9.13
N LEU A 19 -16.93 -7.59 -8.41
CA LEU A 19 -17.04 -8.20 -7.08
C LEU A 19 -17.80 -7.29 -6.09
N ALA A 20 -17.56 -5.98 -6.12
CA ALA A 20 -18.28 -5.02 -5.26
C ALA A 20 -19.80 -5.04 -5.50
N GLU A 21 -20.22 -5.10 -6.77
CA GLU A 21 -21.65 -5.15 -7.13
C GLU A 21 -22.33 -6.40 -6.56
N ARG A 22 -21.61 -7.52 -6.47
CA ARG A 22 -22.13 -8.75 -5.85
C ARG A 22 -22.43 -8.59 -4.37
N PHE A 23 -21.71 -7.73 -3.66
CA PHE A 23 -22.00 -7.36 -2.28
C PHE A 23 -23.13 -6.32 -2.15
N GLY A 24 -23.81 -5.98 -3.25
CA GLY A 24 -24.82 -4.91 -3.28
C GLY A 24 -24.21 -3.51 -3.32
N ILE A 25 -22.90 -3.40 -3.53
CA ILE A 25 -22.17 -2.14 -3.62
C ILE A 25 -22.02 -1.79 -5.10
N GLY A 26 -23.06 -1.20 -5.68
CA GLY A 26 -23.06 -0.68 -7.04
C GLY A 26 -23.07 0.84 -7.05
N PRO A 27 -22.80 1.50 -8.20
CA PRO A 27 -23.12 2.92 -8.33
C PRO A 27 -24.62 3.08 -8.07
N THR A 28 -24.97 3.70 -6.95
CA THR A 28 -26.34 4.15 -6.69
C THR A 28 -26.80 4.92 -7.92
N GLU A 29 -27.99 4.64 -8.46
CA GLU A 29 -28.57 5.41 -9.55
C GLU A 29 -28.36 6.90 -9.27
N ALA A 30 -27.63 7.55 -10.18
CA ALA A 30 -27.01 8.83 -9.96
C ALA A 30 -28.05 9.94 -9.81
N VAL A 31 -28.43 10.28 -8.58
CA VAL A 31 -28.66 11.68 -8.25
C VAL A 31 -27.26 12.30 -8.27
N PRO A 32 -26.96 13.30 -9.11
CA PRO A 32 -25.65 13.94 -9.10
C PRO A 32 -25.48 14.59 -7.73
N PRO A 33 -24.65 14.04 -6.83
CA PRO A 33 -24.39 14.72 -5.59
C PRO A 33 -23.59 15.96 -5.97
N GLN A 34 -23.85 17.09 -5.30
CA GLN A 34 -22.84 18.16 -5.27
C GLN A 34 -21.51 17.48 -4.92
N VAL A 35 -20.47 17.78 -5.68
CA VAL A 35 -19.13 17.18 -5.53
C VAL A 35 -18.54 17.67 -4.21
N GLU A 36 -19.06 17.17 -3.10
CA GLU A 36 -18.34 17.22 -1.84
C GLU A 36 -17.15 16.28 -1.99
N PRO A 37 -15.92 16.74 -1.69
CA PRO A 37 -14.76 15.87 -1.72
C PRO A 37 -15.06 14.67 -0.82
N ARG A 38 -15.02 13.46 -1.39
CA ARG A 38 -15.23 12.23 -0.62
C ARG A 38 -14.37 12.30 0.65
N PRO A 39 -14.95 12.12 1.84
CA PRO A 39 -14.17 12.19 3.06
C PRO A 39 -13.03 11.18 2.97
N MET A 40 -11.79 11.65 3.09
CA MET A 40 -10.58 10.83 3.16
C MET A 40 -10.52 10.09 4.51
N TRP A 41 -11.54 9.29 4.85
CA TRP A 41 -11.43 8.34 5.94
C TRP A 41 -10.56 7.19 5.45
N ARG A 42 -9.40 6.95 6.10
CA ARG A 42 -8.40 5.91 5.79
C ARG A 42 -8.33 5.58 4.29
N SER A 43 -7.50 6.31 3.55
CA SER A 43 -7.52 6.30 2.09
C SER A 43 -7.56 4.88 1.51
N ASP A 44 -8.50 4.63 0.59
CA ASP A 44 -8.56 3.40 -0.25
C ASP A 44 -7.18 3.02 -0.79
N LEU A 45 -6.37 4.05 -1.05
CA LEU A 45 -5.00 3.95 -1.52
C LEU A 45 -4.05 3.21 -0.56
N GLY A 46 -4.15 3.42 0.75
CA GLY A 46 -3.37 2.69 1.74
C GLY A 46 -3.71 1.20 1.71
N SER A 47 -5.00 0.87 1.69
CA SER A 47 -5.46 -0.53 1.59
C SER A 47 -5.04 -1.19 0.27
N LEU A 48 -5.10 -0.48 -0.85
CA LEU A 48 -4.58 -0.97 -2.13
C LEU A 48 -3.08 -1.28 -2.02
N GLY A 49 -2.31 -0.44 -1.34
CA GLY A 49 -0.88 -0.64 -1.16
C GLY A 49 -0.54 -1.86 -0.31
N GLU A 50 -1.25 -2.05 0.81
CA GLU A 50 -1.11 -3.25 1.64
C GLU A 50 -1.39 -4.53 0.84
N ILE A 51 -2.47 -4.52 0.05
CA ILE A 51 -2.87 -5.65 -0.79
C ILE A 51 -1.82 -5.91 -1.88
N GLU A 52 -1.28 -4.87 -2.52
CA GLU A 52 -0.27 -5.04 -3.57
C GLU A 52 1.03 -5.65 -3.05
N ILE A 53 1.56 -5.15 -1.92
CA ILE A 53 2.77 -5.75 -1.32
C ILE A 53 2.51 -7.19 -0.93
N ALA A 54 1.36 -7.47 -0.29
CA ALA A 54 1.01 -8.85 0.05
C ALA A 54 0.91 -9.74 -1.19
N ARG A 55 0.27 -9.26 -2.27
CA ARG A 55 0.16 -10.00 -3.55
C ARG A 55 1.55 -10.30 -4.13
N ARG A 56 2.41 -9.29 -4.27
CA ARG A 56 3.77 -9.44 -4.82
C ARG A 56 4.62 -10.40 -4.00
N LEU A 57 4.54 -10.34 -2.68
CA LEU A 57 5.28 -11.25 -1.80
C LEU A 57 4.73 -12.68 -1.86
N ALA A 58 3.40 -12.84 -1.94
CA ALA A 58 2.78 -14.16 -2.07
C ALA A 58 3.16 -14.84 -3.40
N GLU A 59 3.32 -14.06 -4.47
CA GLU A 59 3.77 -14.54 -5.79
C GLU A 59 5.19 -15.11 -5.80
N SER A 60 6.01 -14.84 -4.76
CA SER A 60 7.37 -15.41 -4.67
C SER A 60 7.39 -16.90 -4.34
N GLY A 61 6.32 -17.46 -3.75
CA GLY A 61 6.19 -18.88 -3.42
C GLY A 61 6.91 -19.36 -2.15
N ASP A 62 7.87 -18.60 -1.63
CA ASP A 62 8.73 -19.01 -0.51
C ASP A 62 8.38 -18.36 0.84
N LEU A 63 7.26 -17.63 0.89
CA LEU A 63 6.87 -16.77 2.00
C LEU A 63 5.47 -17.14 2.55
N ASN A 64 5.36 -17.18 3.88
CA ASN A 64 4.08 -17.07 4.56
C ASN A 64 3.85 -15.63 5.01
N LEU A 65 2.65 -15.11 4.75
CA LEU A 65 2.26 -13.73 5.08
C LEU A 65 1.23 -13.72 6.20
N PHE A 66 1.44 -12.85 7.18
CA PHE A 66 0.56 -12.69 8.33
C PHE A 66 0.20 -11.22 8.50
N ARG A 67 -1.09 -10.92 8.63
CA ARG A 67 -1.53 -9.60 9.08
C ARG A 67 -1.65 -9.61 10.60
N PRO A 68 -0.94 -8.72 11.32
CA PRO A 68 -1.06 -8.65 12.77
C PRO A 68 -2.49 -8.33 13.21
N PHE A 69 -2.90 -8.93 14.32
CA PHE A 69 -4.15 -8.60 15.01
C PHE A 69 -3.86 -8.45 16.50
N PRO A 70 -4.14 -7.27 17.11
CA PRO A 70 -4.72 -6.07 16.50
C PRO A 70 -3.79 -5.43 15.46
N ASP A 71 -4.34 -4.52 14.65
CA ASP A 71 -3.57 -3.71 13.70
C ASP A 71 -2.39 -3.02 14.42
N LEU A 72 -1.17 -3.30 13.97
CA LEU A 72 0.04 -2.75 14.55
C LEU A 72 0.52 -1.60 13.69
N GLU A 73 0.51 -0.40 14.25
CA GLU A 73 0.92 0.82 13.55
C GLU A 73 2.35 0.78 13.00
N THR A 74 3.19 -0.13 13.50
CA THR A 74 4.60 -0.32 13.14
C THR A 74 4.87 -1.51 12.21
N SER A 75 3.85 -2.35 11.96
CA SER A 75 3.98 -3.50 11.06
C SER A 75 2.60 -3.88 10.55
N GLU A 76 2.29 -3.48 9.32
CA GLU A 76 1.03 -3.83 8.65
C GLU A 76 1.08 -5.27 8.09
N LEU A 77 2.29 -5.81 7.86
CA LEU A 77 2.51 -7.17 7.39
C LEU A 77 3.72 -7.81 8.08
N ALA A 78 3.58 -9.05 8.54
CA ALA A 78 4.68 -9.90 8.97
C ALA A 78 4.92 -11.02 7.95
N VAL A 79 6.18 -11.26 7.62
CA VAL A 79 6.60 -12.16 6.54
C VAL A 79 7.55 -13.20 7.10
N LEU A 80 7.23 -14.47 6.89
CA LEU A 80 8.05 -15.61 7.29
C LEU A 80 8.65 -16.26 6.04
N HIS A 81 9.98 -16.26 5.93
CA HIS A 81 10.67 -17.04 4.91
C HIS A 81 10.69 -18.52 5.29
N LEU A 82 10.15 -19.39 4.43
CA LEU A 82 9.88 -20.78 4.77
C LEU A 82 11.16 -21.58 5.06
N ALA A 83 12.23 -21.37 4.28
CA ALA A 83 13.47 -22.13 4.41
C ALA A 83 14.32 -21.68 5.61
N THR A 84 14.50 -20.37 5.80
CA THR A 84 15.37 -19.84 6.87
C THR A 84 14.65 -19.61 8.18
N ARG A 85 13.31 -19.68 8.18
CA ARG A 85 12.44 -19.35 9.31
C ARG A 85 12.59 -17.91 9.83
N ARG A 86 13.26 -17.04 9.07
CA ARG A 86 13.41 -15.62 9.40
C ARG A 86 12.06 -14.93 9.26
N VAL A 87 11.75 -14.09 10.25
CA VAL A 87 10.56 -13.24 10.24
C VAL A 87 10.98 -11.79 10.04
N LEU A 88 10.26 -11.08 9.16
CA LEU A 88 10.40 -9.65 8.92
C LEU A 88 9.07 -8.95 9.13
N GLY A 89 9.10 -7.75 9.72
CA GLY A 89 7.97 -6.83 9.75
C GLY A 89 8.05 -5.84 8.59
N ILE A 90 6.91 -5.44 8.05
CA ILE A 90 6.81 -4.46 6.98
C ILE A 90 5.75 -3.43 7.36
N GLN A 91 6.17 -2.17 7.47
CA GLN A 91 5.29 -1.01 7.44
C GLN A 91 5.05 -0.64 5.99
N ILE A 92 3.80 -0.42 5.58
CA ILE A 92 3.48 -0.05 4.20
C ILE A 92 3.00 1.41 4.19
N LYS A 93 3.46 2.16 3.18
CA LYS A 93 2.98 3.50 2.88
C LYS A 93 2.71 3.62 1.40
N THR A 94 1.74 4.44 1.03
CA THR A 94 1.37 4.62 -0.37
C THR A 94 1.16 6.10 -0.65
N ILE A 95 1.82 6.58 -1.69
CA ILE A 95 1.65 7.93 -2.21
C ILE A 95 0.96 7.86 -3.59
N GLY A 96 0.10 8.83 -3.88
CA GLY A 96 -0.41 9.02 -5.23
C GLY A 96 0.46 10.03 -5.97
N VAL A 97 0.76 9.76 -7.24
CA VAL A 97 1.53 10.65 -8.11
C VAL A 97 0.90 10.76 -9.49
N ASP A 98 1.16 11.90 -10.14
CA ASP A 98 0.80 12.23 -11.52
C ASP A 98 1.77 13.30 -12.06
N LEU A 99 1.59 13.75 -13.30
CA LEU A 99 2.47 14.76 -13.90
C LEU A 99 2.42 16.13 -13.18
N ALA A 100 1.29 16.48 -12.55
CA ALA A 100 1.15 17.72 -11.78
C ALA A 100 1.72 17.59 -10.36
N HIS A 101 1.70 16.38 -9.80
CA HIS A 101 2.20 16.04 -8.46
C HIS A 101 3.17 14.84 -8.56
N PRO A 102 4.38 15.03 -9.10
CA PRO A 102 5.34 13.95 -9.32
C PRO A 102 6.06 13.50 -8.05
N VAL A 103 5.74 14.13 -6.91
CA VAL A 103 6.36 13.94 -5.60
C VAL A 103 5.28 13.64 -4.58
N GLY A 104 5.54 12.69 -3.68
CA GLY A 104 4.71 12.44 -2.51
C GLY A 104 5.53 12.43 -1.24
N THR A 105 4.95 12.98 -0.17
CA THR A 105 5.54 12.93 1.16
C THR A 105 5.12 11.65 1.86
N VAL A 106 6.09 10.86 2.30
CA VAL A 106 5.88 9.70 3.15
C VAL A 106 5.96 10.16 4.60
N THR A 107 4.92 9.90 5.38
CA THR A 107 4.82 10.31 6.78
C THR A 107 4.71 9.09 7.70
N ILE A 108 5.46 9.15 8.79
CA ILE A 108 5.54 8.13 9.84
C ILE A 108 5.26 8.84 11.16
N HIS A 109 4.41 8.25 12.00
CA HIS A 109 4.14 8.83 13.31
C HIS A 109 5.31 8.53 14.27
N ALA A 110 5.94 9.58 14.77
CA ALA A 110 7.17 9.49 15.55
C ALA A 110 6.96 8.76 16.89
N SER A 111 5.79 8.91 17.51
CA SER A 111 5.52 8.30 18.83
C SER A 111 5.35 6.78 18.80
N SER A 112 4.83 6.23 17.68
CA SER A 112 4.67 4.80 17.45
C SER A 112 5.90 4.17 16.80
N PHE A 113 6.72 4.96 16.10
CA PHE A 113 7.92 4.48 15.44
C PHE A 113 8.92 3.80 16.39
N ARG A 114 9.26 2.53 16.10
CA ARG A 114 10.29 1.76 16.79
C ARG A 114 11.21 1.14 15.73
N PRO A 115 12.44 1.66 15.53
CA PRO A 115 13.36 1.08 14.56
C PRO A 115 13.77 -0.34 14.98
N SER A 116 13.94 -1.22 14.01
CA SER A 116 14.30 -2.62 14.20
C SER A 116 15.06 -3.16 12.99
N PRO A 117 16.12 -3.97 13.17
CA PRO A 117 16.86 -4.60 12.08
C PRO A 117 16.04 -5.64 11.30
N LEU A 118 14.86 -6.00 11.81
CA LEU A 118 13.92 -6.93 11.19
C LEU A 118 12.68 -6.25 10.63
N THR A 119 12.60 -4.91 10.68
CA THR A 119 11.46 -4.16 10.17
C THR A 119 11.88 -3.23 9.04
N TYR A 120 11.11 -3.25 7.96
CA TYR A 120 11.30 -2.40 6.79
C TYR A 120 10.09 -1.50 6.57
N LEU A 121 10.31 -0.32 6.02
CA LEU A 121 9.28 0.50 5.41
C LEU A 121 9.25 0.22 3.91
N ALA A 122 8.12 -0.24 3.40
CA ALA A 122 7.81 -0.32 1.98
C ALA A 122 6.96 0.89 1.58
N ALA A 123 7.43 1.71 0.63
CA ALA A 123 6.62 2.79 0.06
C ALA A 123 6.32 2.52 -1.42
N LEU A 124 5.03 2.56 -1.77
CA LEU A 124 4.52 2.38 -3.12
C LEU A 124 4.06 3.70 -3.73
N ALA A 125 4.23 3.84 -5.03
CA ALA A 125 3.70 4.96 -5.80
C ALA A 125 2.54 4.50 -6.67
N TRP A 126 1.38 5.12 -6.50
CA TRP A 126 0.21 4.90 -7.32
C TRP A 126 0.12 5.94 -8.43
N LEU A 127 0.18 5.47 -9.67
CA LEU A 127 0.07 6.28 -10.89
C LEU A 127 -1.42 6.57 -11.12
N ARG A 128 -1.88 7.77 -10.72
CA ARG A 128 -3.32 8.09 -10.66
C ARG A 128 -4.03 7.94 -12.00
N GLU A 129 -3.38 8.38 -13.08
CA GLU A 129 -3.94 8.34 -14.44
C GLU A 129 -4.04 6.91 -14.97
N GLU A 130 -3.05 6.08 -14.67
CA GLU A 130 -2.94 4.70 -15.17
C GLU A 130 -3.65 3.68 -14.27
N LYS A 131 -4.07 4.09 -13.08
CA LYS A 131 -4.71 3.24 -12.05
C LYS A 131 -3.91 1.97 -11.75
N ARG A 132 -2.60 2.12 -11.61
CA ARG A 132 -1.67 1.04 -11.25
C ARG A 132 -0.58 1.55 -10.33
N PHE A 133 0.12 0.61 -9.70
CA PHE A 133 1.37 0.91 -9.02
C PHE A 133 2.51 1.09 -10.02
N HIS A 134 3.44 1.99 -9.69
CA HIS A 134 4.73 2.09 -10.35
C HIS A 134 5.51 0.78 -10.18
N ASP A 135 6.37 0.47 -11.15
CA ASP A 135 7.08 -0.83 -11.20
C ASP A 135 8.21 -0.94 -10.16
N GLU A 136 8.60 0.19 -9.58
CA GLU A 136 9.58 0.29 -8.48
C GLU A 136 8.91 0.78 -7.19
N CYS A 137 9.39 0.28 -6.05
CA CYS A 137 9.00 0.73 -4.72
C CYS A 137 10.23 1.07 -3.87
N LEU A 138 10.05 1.88 -2.83
CA LEU A 138 11.10 2.05 -1.82
C LEU A 138 11.01 0.93 -0.80
N LEU A 139 12.16 0.37 -0.45
CA LEU A 139 12.31 -0.54 0.68
C LEU A 139 13.44 -0.03 1.57
N ILE A 140 13.08 0.47 2.75
CA ILE A 140 14.04 1.14 3.64
C ILE A 140 14.10 0.37 4.96
N PRO A 141 15.29 -0.07 5.42
CA PRO A 141 15.47 -0.59 6.77
C PRO A 141 15.06 0.48 7.79
N THR A 142 14.22 0.11 8.77
CA THR A 142 13.70 1.13 9.70
C THR A 142 14.80 1.81 10.53
N GLU A 143 15.95 1.17 10.75
CA GLU A 143 17.10 1.78 11.42
C GLU A 143 17.67 2.99 10.66
N GLU A 144 17.51 3.05 9.34
CA GLU A 144 18.02 4.13 8.48
C GLU A 144 17.03 5.30 8.34
N LEU A 145 15.74 5.10 8.66
CA LEU A 145 14.67 6.07 8.37
C LEU A 145 14.91 7.44 9.00
N ARG A 146 15.45 7.49 10.21
CA ARG A 146 15.70 8.76 10.90
C ARG A 146 16.72 9.63 10.16
N GLY A 147 17.72 9.02 9.52
CA GLY A 147 18.72 9.73 8.73
C GLY A 147 18.19 10.26 7.40
N LEU A 148 17.09 9.69 6.89
CA LEU A 148 16.45 10.08 5.63
C LEU A 148 15.39 11.17 5.80
N CYS A 149 14.81 11.30 7.00
CA CYS A 149 13.79 12.28 7.29
C CYS A 149 14.38 13.68 7.42
N ARG A 150 13.69 14.69 6.89
CA ARG A 150 14.08 16.09 7.14
C ARG A 150 13.92 16.42 8.63
N PRO A 151 14.74 17.33 9.19
CA PRO A 151 14.46 17.94 10.48
C PRO A 151 13.25 18.88 10.32
N HIS A 152 12.05 18.31 10.28
CA HIS A 152 10.80 19.06 10.41
C HIS A 152 10.13 18.60 11.70
N GLU A 153 10.45 19.29 12.79
CA GLU A 153 9.83 19.12 14.12
C GLU A 153 8.40 19.72 14.16
N SER A 154 7.64 19.64 13.07
CA SER A 154 6.24 20.05 13.07
C SER A 154 5.37 18.86 13.44
N GLY A 155 5.23 18.64 14.76
CA GLY A 155 4.22 17.79 15.38
C GLY A 155 4.37 16.29 15.16
N ASN A 156 4.96 15.58 16.13
CA ASN A 156 4.92 14.12 16.32
C ASN A 156 5.08 13.19 15.08
N HIS A 157 5.61 13.67 13.96
CA HIS A 157 5.75 12.92 12.70
C HIS A 157 7.17 13.06 12.13
N MET A 158 7.64 11.99 11.53
CA MET A 158 8.84 11.93 10.70
C MET A 158 8.42 11.82 9.25
N SER A 159 9.06 12.56 8.35
CA SER A 159 8.70 12.54 6.93
C SER A 159 9.87 12.78 5.99
N PHE A 160 9.74 12.24 4.78
CA PHE A 160 10.63 12.50 3.65
C PHE A 160 9.83 12.55 2.34
N ASP A 161 10.35 13.29 1.37
CA ASP A 161 9.76 13.36 0.03
C ASP A 161 10.35 12.27 -0.87
N TRP A 162 9.49 11.65 -1.67
CA TRP A 162 9.89 10.67 -2.67
C TRP A 162 9.38 11.05 -4.06
N HIS A 163 10.27 10.92 -5.04
CA HIS A 163 10.07 11.27 -6.45
C HIS A 163 10.07 10.00 -7.33
N PRO A 164 9.00 9.18 -7.31
CA PRO A 164 8.96 7.90 -8.03
C PRO A 164 9.10 8.02 -9.55
N LEU A 165 8.73 9.16 -10.12
CA LEU A 165 8.83 9.41 -11.57
C LEU A 165 10.21 9.91 -12.02
N SER A 166 11.16 10.02 -11.08
CA SER A 166 12.53 10.41 -11.38
C SER A 166 13.49 9.34 -10.85
N ARG A 167 14.53 9.01 -11.61
CA ARG A 167 15.65 8.19 -11.10
C ARG A 167 16.51 8.91 -10.05
N ARG A 168 16.05 10.05 -9.51
CA ARG A 168 16.78 10.89 -8.55
C ARG A 168 16.15 10.75 -7.17
N PHE A 169 16.93 10.25 -6.23
CA PHE A 169 16.71 10.49 -4.80
C PHE A 169 17.14 11.93 -4.50
N THR A 170 16.24 12.90 -4.67
CA THR A 170 16.51 14.26 -4.19
C THR A 170 16.21 14.33 -2.70
N CYS A 171 17.22 14.04 -1.89
CA CYS A 171 17.32 14.68 -0.58
C CYS A 171 17.60 16.16 -0.87
N VAL A 172 16.53 16.95 -0.98
CA VAL A 172 16.65 18.41 -0.99
C VAL A 172 17.25 18.79 0.37
N ARG A 173 18.55 19.10 0.36
CA ARG A 173 19.30 19.60 1.50
C ARG A 173 18.80 20.97 1.92
#